data_AF-A0A6A3XU66-F1
#
_entry.id   AF-A0A6A3XU66-F1
#
_cell.length_a   1.000
_cell.length_b   1.000
_cell.length_c   1.000
_cell.angle_alpha   90.00
_cell.angle_beta   90.00
_cell.angle_gamma   90.00
#
_symmetry.space_group_name_H-M   'P 1'
#
loop_
_entity.id
_entity.type
_entity.pdbx_description
1 polymer ?
#
loop_
_entity_poly.entity_id
_entity_poly.type
_entity_poly.pdbx_seq_one_letter_code
_entity_poly.pdbx_strand_id
1 'polypeptide(L)'
;MRALQFFSSSGKLRGVLAFYPVHANSLSGDNLLISGDNKGYAEFLLEDELDDVVVGIGIANAGDVSPNLVENSDGTFSGEGNTTIESAEIMGKREYDTLSVLINSTSELIEGSAIAKLSYVDMTNVTLDGVQASDDDPYADRTCPGIVGQNFAAGTEDGRGLGWFSEGDLKANPFFKALGAALTTKTPQWVQSCQNSVKVPLLATGLAKPIPWTPNILPVQIVKIGQFAIAVTSFEVTTMAGRRIRSTVKEALSNAGVTEVELAAISNAYVQYMTTKEEYLVQDYEGASTLFGPNQLAAVQQELSRVAASIVDPSVALDVGPTPLQIDRDSLVTFQTGVVVDTAPSGAHPKNALTLVTSFCDVEKLDSDGTAFHTVMTDAHWDLRYHWKRYGVAGKTYWDTDSVRGYFEHLHGDIVNSLRVAPQHCLRGAEYLEAIRPARSEWSF
;
A
#
# COMPACT_ATOMS: atom_id res chain seq x y z
N MET A 1 11.86 -5.88 -10.97
CA MET A 1 10.97 -6.79 -10.23
C MET A 1 11.80 -7.99 -9.78
N ARG A 2 11.55 -8.53 -8.58
CA ARG A 2 12.09 -9.82 -8.12
C ARG A 2 10.93 -10.71 -7.69
N ALA A 3 11.02 -12.02 -7.91
CA ALA A 3 9.95 -12.97 -7.60
C ALA A 3 10.49 -14.22 -6.90
N LEU A 4 9.78 -14.65 -5.86
CA LEU A 4 9.91 -15.95 -5.21
C LEU A 4 8.81 -16.86 -5.75
N GLN A 5 9.20 -18.05 -6.20
CA GLN A 5 8.28 -19.06 -6.70
C GLN A 5 8.19 -20.22 -5.71
N PHE A 6 6.97 -20.64 -5.39
CA PHE A 6 6.70 -21.70 -4.42
C PHE A 6 6.18 -22.93 -5.15
N PHE A 7 6.96 -24.01 -5.15
CA PHE A 7 6.59 -25.27 -5.80
C PHE A 7 6.19 -26.32 -4.76
N SER A 8 5.17 -27.11 -5.10
CA SER A 8 4.81 -28.32 -4.35
C SER A 8 5.85 -29.43 -4.56
N SER A 9 5.77 -30.50 -3.76
CA SER A 9 6.64 -31.67 -3.90
C SER A 9 6.48 -32.42 -5.24
N SER A 10 5.38 -32.19 -5.98
CA SER A 10 5.18 -32.74 -7.33
C SER A 10 5.75 -31.83 -8.44
N GLY A 11 6.30 -30.66 -8.09
CA GLY A 11 6.80 -29.68 -9.05
C GLY A 11 5.73 -28.74 -9.62
N LYS A 12 4.48 -28.79 -9.14
CA LYS A 12 3.44 -27.81 -9.51
C LYS A 12 3.70 -26.47 -8.80
N LEU A 13 3.71 -25.36 -9.53
CA LEU A 13 3.73 -24.00 -8.98
C LEU A 13 2.46 -23.78 -8.13
N ARG A 14 2.61 -23.24 -6.92
CA ARG A 14 1.52 -23.01 -5.94
C ARG A 14 1.39 -21.56 -5.51
N GLY A 15 2.45 -20.78 -5.66
CA GLY A 15 2.39 -19.37 -5.33
C GLY A 15 3.57 -18.59 -5.87
N VAL A 16 3.38 -17.29 -5.99
CA VAL A 16 4.39 -16.33 -6.41
C VAL A 16 4.33 -15.12 -5.47
N LEU A 17 5.45 -14.75 -4.88
CA LEU A 17 5.60 -13.48 -4.16
C LEU A 17 6.62 -12.62 -4.88
N ALA A 18 6.16 -11.54 -5.50
CA ALA A 18 6.98 -10.59 -6.21
C ALA A 18 7.06 -9.24 -5.48
N PHE A 19 8.10 -8.46 -5.79
CA PHE A 19 8.24 -7.09 -5.33
C PHE A 19 8.61 -6.17 -6.49
N TYR A 20 7.89 -5.05 -6.59
CA TYR A 20 8.15 -4.04 -7.62
C TYR A 20 7.85 -2.62 -7.10
N PRO A 21 8.79 -1.67 -7.23
CA PRO A 21 8.62 -0.31 -6.72
C PRO A 21 7.79 0.53 -7.71
N VAL A 22 6.49 0.61 -7.48
CA VAL A 22 5.57 1.57 -8.08
C VAL A 22 4.39 1.77 -7.13
N HIS A 23 3.89 3.00 -6.99
CA HIS A 23 2.68 3.24 -6.22
C HIS A 23 1.45 2.58 -6.84
N ALA A 24 0.54 2.13 -5.99
CA ALA A 24 -0.79 1.65 -6.36
C ALA A 24 -1.80 2.80 -6.33
N ASN A 25 -1.56 3.82 -7.15
CA ASN A 25 -2.35 5.05 -7.25
C ASN A 25 -2.67 5.43 -8.71
N SER A 26 -2.82 4.44 -9.60
CA SER A 26 -3.34 4.68 -10.96
C SER A 26 -4.80 5.13 -10.93
N LEU A 27 -5.57 4.66 -9.94
CA LEU A 27 -6.90 5.17 -9.62
C LEU A 27 -6.76 6.46 -8.79
N SER A 28 -7.33 7.56 -9.29
CA SER A 28 -7.26 8.86 -8.63
C SER A 28 -8.14 8.94 -7.38
N GLY A 29 -8.00 10.03 -6.61
CA GLY A 29 -8.84 10.32 -5.44
C GLY A 29 -10.33 10.51 -5.73
N ASP A 30 -10.73 10.65 -7.00
CA ASP A 30 -12.13 10.71 -7.42
C ASP A 30 -12.77 9.31 -7.53
N ASN A 31 -11.97 8.24 -7.52
CA ASN A 31 -12.47 6.87 -7.57
C ASN A 31 -13.22 6.52 -6.28
N LEU A 32 -14.43 5.97 -6.43
CA LEU A 32 -15.30 5.54 -5.33
C LEU A 32 -15.44 4.02 -5.23
N LEU A 33 -14.75 3.26 -6.10
CA LEU A 33 -14.76 1.80 -6.12
C LEU A 33 -13.57 1.23 -5.34
N ILE A 34 -13.81 0.22 -4.51
CA ILE A 34 -12.73 -0.54 -3.87
C ILE A 34 -11.99 -1.31 -4.98
N SER A 35 -10.67 -1.22 -5.00
CA SER A 35 -9.84 -1.88 -5.99
C SER A 35 -8.44 -2.15 -5.44
N GLY A 36 -7.79 -3.18 -5.98
CA GLY A 36 -6.35 -3.43 -5.79
C GLY A 36 -5.44 -2.60 -6.70
N ASP A 37 -6.01 -1.68 -7.48
CA ASP A 37 -5.30 -0.77 -8.40
C ASP A 37 -4.46 -1.54 -9.45
N ASN A 38 -3.35 -0.97 -9.93
CA ASN A 38 -2.47 -1.57 -10.93
C ASN A 38 -1.89 -2.94 -10.50
N LYS A 39 -1.43 -3.07 -9.25
CA LYS A 39 -0.89 -4.31 -8.70
C LYS A 39 -1.95 -5.41 -8.59
N GLY A 40 -3.12 -5.07 -8.06
CA GLY A 40 -4.24 -6.00 -7.97
C GLY A 40 -4.74 -6.46 -9.34
N TYR A 41 -4.68 -5.60 -10.36
CA TYR A 41 -4.97 -6.02 -11.73
C TYR A 41 -3.93 -7.02 -12.26
N ALA A 42 -2.65 -6.79 -11.99
CA ALA A 42 -1.58 -7.71 -12.39
C ALA A 42 -1.70 -9.08 -11.71
N GLU A 43 -2.01 -9.08 -10.40
CA GLU A 43 -2.29 -10.29 -9.62
C GLU A 43 -3.49 -11.05 -10.19
N PHE A 44 -4.62 -10.35 -10.41
CA PHE A 44 -5.83 -10.93 -11.02
C PHE A 44 -5.54 -11.61 -12.36
N LEU A 45 -4.79 -10.95 -13.26
CA LEU A 45 -4.45 -11.53 -14.56
C LEU A 45 -3.63 -12.82 -14.45
N LEU A 46 -2.69 -12.90 -13.50
CA LEU A 46 -1.87 -14.09 -13.29
C LEU A 46 -2.67 -15.22 -12.61
N GLU A 47 -3.50 -14.90 -11.62
CA GLU A 47 -4.31 -15.90 -10.91
C GLU A 47 -5.42 -16.47 -11.80
N ASP A 48 -5.96 -15.68 -12.73
CA ASP A 48 -6.90 -16.14 -13.76
C ASP A 48 -6.23 -17.06 -14.80
N GLU A 49 -4.97 -16.79 -15.15
CA GLU A 49 -4.21 -17.61 -16.10
C GLU A 49 -3.63 -18.89 -15.49
N LEU A 50 -3.17 -18.83 -14.23
CA LEU A 50 -2.43 -19.90 -13.58
C LEU A 50 -3.33 -20.78 -12.72
N ASP A 51 -3.40 -22.07 -13.06
CA ASP A 51 -4.22 -23.05 -12.33
C ASP A 51 -3.75 -23.25 -10.87
N ASP A 52 -4.57 -22.76 -9.92
CA ASP A 52 -4.45 -23.00 -8.48
C ASP A 52 -3.11 -22.47 -7.92
N VAL A 53 -2.83 -21.21 -8.27
CA VAL A 53 -1.67 -20.41 -7.83
C VAL A 53 -2.15 -19.15 -7.14
N VAL A 54 -1.52 -18.78 -6.01
CA VAL A 54 -1.73 -17.49 -5.35
C VAL A 54 -0.60 -16.54 -5.72
N VAL A 55 -0.93 -15.32 -6.14
CA VAL A 55 0.05 -14.31 -6.54
C VAL A 55 -0.04 -13.09 -5.63
N GLY A 56 1.09 -12.66 -5.10
CA GLY A 56 1.20 -11.38 -4.40
C GLY A 56 2.33 -10.53 -4.97
N ILE A 57 2.06 -9.26 -5.23
CA ILE A 57 3.02 -8.26 -5.69
C ILE A 57 3.15 -7.19 -4.62
N GLY A 58 4.12 -7.36 -3.73
CA GLY A 58 4.44 -6.42 -2.67
C GLY A 58 5.05 -5.11 -3.17
N ILE A 59 4.89 -4.06 -2.38
CA ILE A 59 5.52 -2.76 -2.58
C ILE A 59 6.95 -2.81 -2.02
N ALA A 60 7.92 -2.42 -2.86
CA ALA A 60 9.31 -2.24 -2.47
C ALA A 60 9.58 -0.75 -2.12
N ASN A 61 10.69 -0.19 -2.59
CA ASN A 61 11.02 1.22 -2.42
C ASN A 61 10.32 2.10 -3.47
N ALA A 62 9.01 2.29 -3.32
CA ALA A 62 8.17 3.04 -4.25
C ALA A 62 7.91 4.50 -3.83
N GLY A 63 8.47 4.99 -2.72
CA GLY A 63 8.06 6.27 -2.12
C GLY A 63 8.22 7.50 -3.01
N ASP A 64 9.01 7.42 -4.07
CA ASP A 64 9.22 8.46 -5.10
C ASP A 64 8.95 7.92 -6.52
N VAL A 65 8.08 6.91 -6.65
CA VAL A 65 7.81 6.21 -7.93
C VAL A 65 6.32 6.19 -8.25
N SER A 66 5.93 7.01 -9.22
CA SER A 66 4.58 7.11 -9.74
C SER A 66 4.31 6.13 -10.91
N PRO A 67 3.10 5.56 -11.03
CA PRO A 67 2.62 4.87 -12.23
C PRO A 67 2.11 5.82 -13.31
N ASN A 68 1.95 7.12 -13.03
CA ASN A 68 1.41 8.13 -13.93
C ASN A 68 2.55 8.76 -14.74
N LEU A 69 2.65 8.41 -16.02
CA LEU A 69 3.80 8.73 -16.87
C LEU A 69 3.57 9.91 -17.83
N VAL A 70 2.36 10.44 -17.89
CA VAL A 70 1.98 11.52 -18.82
C VAL A 70 2.05 12.86 -18.08
N GLU A 71 3.01 13.70 -18.46
CA GLU A 71 3.14 15.05 -17.90
C GLU A 71 2.02 15.97 -18.42
N ASN A 72 1.31 16.61 -17.49
CA ASN A 72 0.31 17.64 -17.77
C ASN A 72 0.98 19.02 -17.84
N SER A 73 0.34 19.99 -18.49
CA SER A 73 0.88 21.35 -18.65
C SER A 73 0.98 22.18 -17.37
N ASP A 74 0.49 21.65 -16.24
CA ASP A 74 0.49 22.27 -14.92
C ASP A 74 1.50 21.64 -13.93
N GLY A 75 2.37 20.75 -14.42
CA GLY A 75 3.37 20.06 -13.60
C GLY A 75 2.78 18.96 -12.72
N THR A 76 1.61 18.43 -13.07
CA THR A 76 1.06 17.18 -12.53
C THR A 76 1.21 16.05 -13.53
N PHE A 77 0.99 14.80 -13.10
CA PHE A 77 1.08 13.64 -13.96
C PHE A 77 -0.26 12.90 -14.03
N SER A 78 -0.53 12.31 -15.19
CA SER A 78 -1.70 11.47 -15.43
C SER A 78 -1.29 10.09 -15.97
N GLY A 79 -2.20 9.13 -15.82
CA GLY A 79 -2.03 7.80 -16.39
C GLY A 79 -2.17 7.83 -17.92
N GLU A 80 -1.66 6.78 -18.57
CA GLU A 80 -1.64 6.68 -20.05
C GLU A 80 -2.99 6.30 -20.66
N GLY A 81 -3.94 5.83 -19.85
CA GLY A 81 -5.27 5.44 -20.31
C GLY A 81 -6.22 6.64 -20.49
N ASN A 82 -7.28 6.45 -21.27
CA ASN A 82 -8.34 7.46 -21.39
C ASN A 82 -9.15 7.60 -20.09
N THR A 83 -9.08 6.59 -19.22
CA THR A 83 -9.65 6.59 -17.87
C THR A 83 -8.60 6.16 -16.85
N THR A 84 -8.84 6.44 -15.58
CA THR A 84 -7.98 5.97 -14.48
C THR A 84 -7.99 4.44 -14.37
N ILE A 85 -9.12 3.79 -14.68
CA ILE A 85 -9.23 2.32 -14.76
C ILE A 85 -8.35 1.79 -15.89
N GLU A 86 -8.45 2.35 -17.09
CA GLU A 86 -7.60 1.95 -18.22
C GLU A 86 -6.11 2.20 -17.90
N SER A 87 -5.79 3.26 -17.17
CA SER A 87 -4.42 3.53 -16.70
C SER A 87 -3.93 2.46 -15.73
N ALA A 88 -4.76 2.05 -14.76
CA ALA A 88 -4.45 0.94 -13.85
C ALA A 88 -4.29 -0.37 -14.63
N GLU A 89 -5.10 -0.61 -15.66
CA GLU A 89 -5.00 -1.79 -16.53
C GLU A 89 -3.69 -1.80 -17.34
N ILE A 90 -3.30 -0.67 -17.92
CA ILE A 90 -2.04 -0.55 -18.67
C ILE A 90 -0.84 -0.83 -17.75
N MET A 91 -0.83 -0.22 -16.57
CA MET A 91 0.27 -0.39 -15.61
C MET A 91 0.31 -1.79 -15.03
N GLY A 92 -0.83 -2.33 -14.61
CA GLY A 92 -0.93 -3.71 -14.14
C GLY A 92 -0.56 -4.73 -15.22
N LYS A 93 -0.92 -4.50 -16.48
CA LYS A 93 -0.53 -5.37 -17.60
C LYS A 93 1.00 -5.43 -17.78
N ARG A 94 1.71 -4.33 -17.55
CA ARG A 94 3.19 -4.29 -17.61
C ARG A 94 3.83 -5.06 -16.45
N GLU A 95 3.26 -4.96 -15.26
CA GLU A 95 3.69 -5.75 -14.10
C GLU A 95 3.44 -7.24 -14.35
N TYR A 96 2.25 -7.60 -14.84
CA TYR A 96 1.89 -8.95 -15.29
C TYR A 96 2.89 -9.48 -16.32
N ASP A 97 3.15 -8.73 -17.41
CA ASP A 97 4.02 -9.19 -18.50
C ASP A 97 5.44 -9.50 -18.01
N THR A 98 5.95 -8.64 -17.13
CA THR A 98 7.25 -8.84 -16.51
C THR A 98 7.27 -10.07 -15.62
N LEU A 99 6.24 -10.25 -14.77
CA LEU A 99 6.17 -11.36 -13.85
C LEU A 99 5.94 -12.70 -14.57
N SER A 100 5.11 -12.74 -15.61
CA SER A 100 4.92 -13.89 -16.48
C SER A 100 6.23 -14.35 -17.12
N VAL A 101 7.07 -13.40 -17.58
CA VAL A 101 8.42 -13.72 -18.08
C VAL A 101 9.29 -14.34 -16.96
N LEU A 102 9.26 -13.77 -15.74
CA LEU A 102 10.05 -14.29 -14.61
C LEU A 102 9.60 -15.68 -14.16
N ILE A 103 8.29 -15.95 -14.14
CA ILE A 103 7.71 -17.26 -13.79
C ILE A 103 8.18 -18.34 -14.78
N ASN A 104 8.22 -18.00 -16.07
CA ASN A 104 8.63 -18.93 -17.14
C ASN A 104 10.15 -18.99 -17.37
N SER A 105 10.94 -18.19 -16.65
CA SER A 105 12.39 -18.16 -16.76
C SER A 105 13.05 -19.15 -15.79
N THR A 106 14.33 -19.47 -16.04
CA THR A 106 15.12 -20.27 -15.09
C THR A 106 15.27 -19.51 -13.77
N SER A 107 14.86 -20.16 -12.68
CA SER A 107 15.02 -19.67 -11.30
C SER A 107 16.10 -20.45 -10.56
N GLU A 108 16.71 -19.80 -9.56
CA GLU A 108 17.63 -20.43 -8.63
C GLU A 108 16.84 -21.07 -7.48
N LEU A 109 17.17 -22.32 -7.13
CA LEU A 109 16.58 -22.97 -5.97
C LEU A 109 17.11 -22.32 -4.69
N ILE A 110 16.18 -21.85 -3.85
CA ILE A 110 16.53 -21.33 -2.54
C ILE A 110 16.71 -22.49 -1.55
N GLU A 111 17.90 -22.60 -0.98
CA GLU A 111 18.28 -23.71 -0.10
C GLU A 111 18.77 -23.20 1.27
N GLY A 112 18.35 -23.87 2.34
CA GLY A 112 18.79 -23.60 3.71
C GLY A 112 17.65 -23.27 4.66
N SER A 113 18.01 -22.75 5.85
CA SER A 113 17.04 -22.45 6.91
C SER A 113 16.21 -21.20 6.63
N ALA A 114 14.98 -21.17 7.17
CA ALA A 114 14.16 -19.97 7.29
C ALA A 114 14.21 -19.43 8.73
N ILE A 115 14.56 -18.15 8.89
CA ILE A 115 14.65 -17.46 10.18
C ILE A 115 14.06 -16.07 10.03
N ALA A 116 13.15 -15.68 10.93
CA ALA A 116 12.62 -14.33 11.00
C ALA A 116 12.91 -13.74 12.39
N LYS A 117 13.40 -12.50 12.43
CA LYS A 117 13.64 -11.75 13.66
C LYS A 117 13.09 -10.34 13.55
N LEU A 118 12.41 -9.90 14.61
CA LEU A 118 11.75 -8.60 14.70
C LEU A 118 12.12 -7.94 16.02
N SER A 119 12.36 -6.63 15.99
CA SER A 119 12.52 -5.77 17.16
C SER A 119 11.65 -4.53 16.97
N TYR A 120 11.10 -4.02 18.07
CA TYR A 120 10.51 -2.70 18.12
C TYR A 120 11.59 -1.67 18.50
N VAL A 121 11.49 -0.47 17.93
CA VAL A 121 12.44 0.62 18.13
C VAL A 121 11.66 1.88 18.44
N ASP A 122 12.05 2.60 19.50
CA ASP A 122 11.59 3.96 19.72
C ASP A 122 12.31 4.91 18.75
N MET A 123 11.66 5.20 17.63
CA MET A 123 12.22 6.02 16.56
C MET A 123 12.34 7.50 16.94
N THR A 124 11.82 7.93 18.09
CA THR A 124 11.91 9.33 18.53
C THR A 124 13.27 9.69 19.11
N ASN A 125 14.11 8.68 19.40
CA ASN A 125 15.37 8.90 20.12
C ASN A 125 16.44 7.81 19.84
N VAL A 126 16.59 7.36 18.60
CA VAL A 126 17.69 6.47 18.22
C VAL A 126 18.98 7.29 18.20
N THR A 127 20.03 6.78 18.85
CA THR A 127 21.39 7.34 18.78
C THR A 127 22.20 6.55 17.75
N LEU A 128 22.88 7.25 16.84
CA LEU A 128 23.67 6.68 15.76
C LEU A 128 25.09 6.37 16.23
N ASP A 129 25.51 5.13 16.02
CA ASP A 129 26.84 4.67 16.35
C ASP A 129 27.88 5.30 15.42
N GLY A 130 29.00 5.75 16.00
CA GLY A 130 30.12 6.32 15.24
C GLY A 130 29.88 7.72 14.66
N VAL A 131 28.73 8.35 14.96
CA VAL A 131 28.44 9.73 14.60
C VAL A 131 28.60 10.61 15.84
N GLN A 132 29.25 11.76 15.68
CA GLN A 132 29.43 12.73 16.77
C GLN A 132 28.65 14.01 16.46
N ALA A 133 27.82 14.44 17.42
CA ALA A 133 27.23 15.76 17.42
C ALA A 133 28.32 16.84 17.55
N SER A 134 28.08 18.00 16.94
CA SER A 134 28.93 19.19 17.05
C SER A 134 28.11 20.39 17.52
N ASP A 135 28.76 21.49 17.87
CA ASP A 135 28.04 22.72 18.23
C ASP A 135 27.22 23.27 17.05
N ASP A 136 27.66 23.02 15.81
CA ASP A 136 26.98 23.44 14.58
C ASP A 136 25.83 22.49 14.16
N ASP A 137 25.91 21.22 14.55
CA ASP A 137 24.85 20.22 14.36
C ASP A 137 24.68 19.35 15.63
N PRO A 138 24.03 19.88 16.68
CA PRO A 138 23.96 19.24 17.99
C PRO A 138 23.05 18.00 18.04
N TYR A 139 22.38 17.68 16.92
CA TYR A 139 21.51 16.51 16.78
C TYR A 139 21.96 15.60 15.62
N ALA A 140 23.20 15.77 15.13
CA ALA A 140 23.75 15.00 14.01
C ALA A 140 23.73 13.48 14.25
N ASP A 141 23.79 13.06 15.51
CA ASP A 141 23.94 11.68 15.96
C ASP A 141 22.61 11.02 16.36
N ARG A 142 21.44 11.60 16.05
CA ARG A 142 20.17 11.04 16.51
C ARG A 142 18.95 11.33 15.65
N THR A 143 17.90 10.56 15.90
CA THR A 143 16.55 10.85 15.39
C THR A 143 15.79 11.82 16.30
N CYS A 144 14.65 12.29 15.81
CA CYS A 144 13.81 13.30 16.43
C CYS A 144 12.38 12.79 16.66
N PRO A 145 11.61 13.39 17.59
CA PRO A 145 10.17 13.15 17.65
C PRO A 145 9.47 13.48 16.31
N GLY A 146 8.46 12.68 15.95
CA GLY A 146 7.80 12.74 14.65
C GLY A 146 7.11 14.09 14.35
N ILE A 147 7.54 14.76 13.28
CA ILE A 147 6.96 16.02 12.78
C ILE A 147 6.66 15.89 11.29
N VAL A 148 5.45 16.28 10.89
CA VAL A 148 5.08 16.48 9.49
C VAL A 148 5.47 17.91 9.09
N GLY A 149 6.24 18.04 8.00
CA GLY A 149 6.63 19.32 7.42
C GLY A 149 5.50 19.95 6.58
N GLN A 150 5.58 21.26 6.30
CA GLN A 150 4.50 21.95 5.59
C GLN A 150 4.25 21.45 4.15
N ASN A 151 5.29 20.97 3.46
CA ASN A 151 5.16 20.53 2.07
C ASN A 151 4.40 19.19 1.95
N PHE A 152 4.11 18.52 3.06
CA PHE A 152 3.07 17.50 3.11
C PHE A 152 1.72 18.03 2.60
N ALA A 153 1.38 19.29 2.88
CA ALA A 153 0.12 19.88 2.44
C ALA A 153 0.10 20.23 0.93
N ALA A 154 1.25 20.17 0.24
CA ALA A 154 1.35 20.39 -1.20
C ALA A 154 0.87 19.19 -2.03
N GLY A 155 0.77 18.00 -1.43
CA GLY A 155 0.62 16.75 -2.17
C GLY A 155 1.83 16.44 -3.04
N THR A 156 1.66 15.57 -4.03
CA THR A 156 2.72 15.16 -4.98
C THR A 156 2.30 15.50 -6.41
N GLU A 157 3.14 15.12 -7.38
CA GLU A 157 2.83 15.09 -8.80
C GLU A 157 1.59 14.23 -9.16
N ASP A 158 1.31 13.19 -8.36
CA ASP A 158 0.18 12.26 -8.53
C ASP A 158 -1.15 12.79 -7.98
N GLY A 159 -1.10 13.91 -7.27
CA GLY A 159 -2.25 14.51 -6.65
C GLY A 159 -1.84 15.71 -5.82
N ARG A 160 -2.10 16.90 -6.35
CA ARG A 160 -1.84 18.14 -5.62
C ARG A 160 -2.74 18.21 -4.38
N GLY A 161 -2.14 18.61 -3.27
CA GLY A 161 -2.81 18.90 -2.01
C GLY A 161 -3.50 20.26 -2.05
N LEU A 162 -3.40 21.01 -0.96
CA LEU A 162 -4.00 22.35 -0.89
C LEU A 162 -3.20 23.31 -1.79
N GLY A 163 -3.86 23.93 -2.78
CA GLY A 163 -3.24 24.82 -3.78
C GLY A 163 -2.58 26.11 -3.26
N TRP A 164 -2.37 26.25 -1.95
CA TRP A 164 -1.58 27.30 -1.31
C TRP A 164 -0.18 26.83 -0.88
N PHE A 165 0.19 25.58 -1.18
CA PHE A 165 1.51 25.01 -0.96
C PHE A 165 2.10 24.55 -2.30
N SER A 166 3.43 24.62 -2.40
CA SER A 166 4.21 24.04 -3.50
C SER A 166 5.30 23.16 -2.90
N GLU A 167 5.61 22.05 -3.55
CA GLU A 167 6.72 21.19 -3.13
C GLU A 167 8.03 21.98 -3.11
N GLY A 168 8.89 21.69 -2.12
CA GLY A 168 10.15 22.41 -1.90
C GLY A 168 10.02 23.83 -1.34
N ASP A 169 8.81 24.34 -1.00
CA ASP A 169 8.70 25.67 -0.37
C ASP A 169 9.18 25.66 1.09
N LEU A 170 10.24 26.42 1.37
CA LEU A 170 10.83 26.55 2.71
C LEU A 170 10.27 27.75 3.50
N LYS A 171 9.33 28.51 2.93
CA LYS A 171 8.73 29.67 3.61
C LYS A 171 7.51 29.25 4.43
N ALA A 172 7.58 29.48 5.74
CA ALA A 172 6.47 29.13 6.63
C ALA A 172 5.17 29.87 6.30
N ASN A 173 4.08 29.14 6.08
CA ASN A 173 2.74 29.71 5.96
C ASN A 173 2.17 30.10 7.35
N PRO A 174 1.94 31.39 7.65
CA PRO A 174 1.55 31.83 9.00
C PRO A 174 0.20 31.29 9.48
N PHE A 175 -0.78 31.12 8.57
CA PHE A 175 -2.10 30.61 8.91
C PHE A 175 -2.01 29.13 9.34
N PHE A 176 -1.29 28.32 8.56
CA PHE A 176 -1.16 26.90 8.86
C PHE A 176 -0.22 26.62 10.03
N LYS A 177 0.79 27.47 10.28
CA LYS A 177 1.57 27.42 11.53
C LYS A 177 0.67 27.65 12.75
N ALA A 178 -0.26 28.60 12.67
CA ALA A 178 -1.23 28.86 13.73
C ALA A 178 -2.23 27.70 13.88
N LEU A 179 -2.73 27.15 12.76
CA LEU A 179 -3.63 26.01 12.75
C LEU A 179 -2.96 24.75 13.32
N GLY A 180 -1.74 24.43 12.89
CA GLY A 180 -0.98 23.30 13.39
C GLY A 180 -0.69 23.41 14.88
N ALA A 181 -0.37 24.60 15.38
CA ALA A 181 -0.20 24.86 16.82
C ALA A 181 -1.51 24.84 17.62
N ALA A 182 -2.66 25.06 16.97
CA ALA A 182 -3.97 24.92 17.58
C ALA A 182 -4.46 23.45 17.60
N LEU A 183 -4.10 22.68 16.57
CA LEU A 183 -4.48 21.27 16.41
C LEU A 183 -3.54 20.31 17.13
N THR A 184 -2.27 20.66 17.27
CA THR A 184 -1.23 19.83 17.91
C THR A 184 -0.48 20.62 18.97
N THR A 185 0.23 19.90 19.85
CA THR A 185 1.07 20.53 20.86
C THR A 185 2.14 21.40 20.20
N LYS A 186 2.34 22.64 20.67
CA LYS A 186 3.40 23.52 20.18
C LYS A 186 4.75 22.79 20.16
N THR A 187 5.38 22.68 18.99
CA THR A 187 6.65 21.98 18.81
C THR A 187 7.76 22.62 19.66
N PRO A 188 8.40 21.86 20.58
CA PRO A 188 9.51 22.38 21.39
C PRO A 188 10.68 22.84 20.51
N GLN A 189 11.42 23.87 20.95
CA GLN A 189 12.51 24.46 20.15
C GLN A 189 13.59 23.42 19.79
N TRP A 190 13.96 22.57 20.74
CA TRP A 190 14.97 21.53 20.51
C TRP A 190 14.52 20.51 19.44
N VAL A 191 13.22 20.21 19.35
CA VAL A 191 12.66 19.32 18.32
C VAL A 191 12.72 20.00 16.95
N GLN A 192 12.41 21.30 16.88
CA GLN A 192 12.54 22.07 15.64
C GLN A 192 14.00 22.09 15.17
N SER A 193 14.95 22.27 16.10
CA SER A 193 16.38 22.20 15.78
C SER A 193 16.82 20.80 15.34
N CYS A 194 16.33 19.75 15.99
CA CYS A 194 16.61 18.36 15.62
C CYS A 194 16.12 18.01 14.21
N GLN A 195 14.93 18.50 13.83
CA GLN A 195 14.37 18.34 12.48
C GLN A 195 15.14 19.10 11.38
N ASN A 196 16.27 19.74 11.72
CA ASN A 196 17.03 20.65 10.86
C ASN A 196 16.24 21.92 10.48
N SER A 197 16.96 23.01 10.25
CA SER A 197 16.37 24.31 9.89
C SER A 197 15.59 24.29 8.57
N VAL A 198 15.83 23.31 7.69
CA VAL A 198 15.12 23.19 6.40
C VAL A 198 13.66 22.74 6.57
N LYS A 199 13.35 21.89 7.55
CA LYS A 199 11.98 21.41 7.73
C LYS A 199 11.16 22.46 8.46
N VAL A 200 10.18 23.05 7.77
CA VAL A 200 9.18 23.91 8.39
C VAL A 200 8.09 23.05 9.05
N PRO A 201 7.98 23.04 10.40
CA PRO A 201 7.01 22.18 11.08
C PRO A 201 5.57 22.60 10.81
N LEU A 202 4.72 21.64 10.43
CA LEU A 202 3.28 21.83 10.28
C LEU A 202 2.51 21.17 11.42
N LEU A 203 2.67 19.84 11.59
CA LEU A 203 1.98 19.08 12.64
C LEU A 203 2.99 18.29 13.47
N ALA A 204 2.97 18.48 14.79
CA ALA A 204 3.79 17.70 15.71
C ALA A 204 3.13 16.35 16.04
N THR A 205 2.93 15.49 15.04
CA THR A 205 2.11 14.28 15.15
C THR A 205 2.61 13.30 16.20
N GLY A 206 3.93 13.12 16.34
CA GLY A 206 4.52 12.26 17.37
C GLY A 206 4.41 12.81 18.81
N LEU A 207 4.04 14.09 18.95
CA LEU A 207 3.88 14.80 20.23
C LEU A 207 2.42 15.23 20.49
N ALA A 208 1.49 14.84 19.61
CA ALA A 208 0.08 15.19 19.72
C ALA A 208 -0.54 14.63 21.01
N LYS A 209 -1.61 15.28 21.46
CA LYS A 209 -2.35 14.93 22.69
C LYS A 209 -3.83 14.73 22.34
N PRO A 210 -4.55 13.86 23.08
CA PRO A 210 -4.11 13.08 24.25
C PRO A 210 -3.17 11.92 23.90
N ILE A 211 -3.24 11.43 22.67
CA ILE A 211 -2.37 10.37 22.12
C ILE A 211 -1.58 10.91 20.91
N PRO A 212 -0.35 10.41 20.66
CA PRO A 212 0.35 10.69 19.42
C PRO A 212 -0.51 10.32 18.21
N TRP A 213 -0.49 11.13 17.16
CA TRP A 213 -1.25 10.88 15.93
C TRP A 213 -0.49 9.98 14.95
N THR A 214 0.81 9.79 15.17
CA THR A 214 1.64 8.83 14.45
C THR A 214 2.41 7.95 15.43
N PRO A 215 2.64 6.67 15.12
CA PRO A 215 3.35 5.76 16.01
C PRO A 215 4.80 6.19 16.21
N ASN A 216 5.27 6.11 17.46
CA ASN A 216 6.66 6.40 17.83
C ASN A 216 7.52 5.13 17.93
N ILE A 217 6.89 4.01 18.31
CA ILE A 217 7.53 2.71 18.44
C ILE A 217 7.19 1.89 17.21
N LEU A 218 8.21 1.50 16.44
CA LEU A 218 8.05 0.91 15.13
C LEU A 218 8.83 -0.40 15.00
N PRO A 219 8.28 -1.41 14.30
CA PRO A 219 8.99 -2.66 14.06
C PRO A 219 10.08 -2.49 13.00
N VAL A 220 11.23 -3.10 13.24
CA VAL A 220 12.24 -3.44 12.23
C VAL A 220 12.35 -4.97 12.20
N GLN A 221 12.37 -5.54 10.99
CA GLN A 221 12.36 -6.99 10.84
C GLN A 221 13.22 -7.43 9.66
N ILE A 222 13.86 -8.59 9.83
CA ILE A 222 14.54 -9.31 8.77
C ILE A 222 13.99 -10.73 8.70
N VAL A 223 13.67 -11.17 7.49
CA VAL A 223 13.30 -12.56 7.18
C VAL A 223 14.36 -13.14 6.25
N LYS A 224 15.12 -14.12 6.72
CA LYS A 224 16.10 -14.88 5.92
C LYS A 224 15.49 -16.22 5.51
N ILE A 225 15.58 -16.55 4.22
CA ILE A 225 15.15 -17.84 3.65
C ILE A 225 16.29 -18.33 2.76
N GLY A 226 17.03 -19.33 3.22
CA GLY A 226 18.20 -19.83 2.48
C GLY A 226 19.25 -18.74 2.24
N GLN A 227 19.62 -18.51 0.97
CA GLN A 227 20.53 -17.43 0.56
C GLN A 227 19.81 -16.10 0.22
N PHE A 228 18.50 -16.02 0.40
CA PHE A 228 17.70 -14.81 0.17
C PHE A 228 17.27 -14.17 1.51
N ALA A 229 17.15 -12.86 1.56
CA ALA A 229 16.55 -12.17 2.70
C ALA A 229 15.61 -11.03 2.30
N ILE A 230 14.69 -10.70 3.20
CA ILE A 230 13.76 -9.58 3.08
C ILE A 230 14.03 -8.64 4.25
N ALA A 231 14.42 -7.41 3.94
CA ALA A 231 14.39 -6.30 4.87
C ALA A 231 12.97 -5.75 4.92
N VAL A 232 12.39 -5.63 6.12
CA VAL A 232 10.99 -5.23 6.30
C VAL A 232 10.94 -3.88 7.03
N THR A 233 10.25 -2.90 6.44
CA THR A 233 10.12 -1.55 6.98
C THR A 233 8.67 -1.07 6.97
N SER A 234 8.32 -0.14 7.87
CA SER A 234 6.97 0.42 8.03
C SER A 234 6.75 1.75 7.32
N PHE A 235 7.63 2.09 6.38
CA PHE A 235 7.67 3.40 5.72
C PHE A 235 7.47 3.26 4.22
N GLU A 236 7.03 4.33 3.58
CA GLU A 236 7.15 4.52 2.13
C GLU A 236 8.59 4.94 1.81
N VAL A 237 9.38 4.01 1.29
CA VAL A 237 10.82 4.21 1.14
C VAL A 237 11.14 4.72 -0.26
N THR A 238 11.87 5.84 -0.38
CA THR A 238 12.33 6.36 -1.67
C THR A 238 13.30 5.42 -2.37
N THR A 239 13.51 5.64 -3.66
CA THR A 239 14.32 4.79 -4.52
C THR A 239 15.72 4.61 -3.96
N MET A 240 16.39 5.71 -3.59
CA MET A 240 17.75 5.63 -3.06
C MET A 240 17.82 5.16 -1.61
N ALA A 241 16.85 5.52 -0.76
CA ALA A 241 16.76 5.00 0.60
C ALA A 241 16.66 3.46 0.59
N GLY A 242 15.84 2.90 -0.28
CA GLY A 242 15.69 1.45 -0.40
C GLY A 242 16.92 0.73 -0.97
N ARG A 243 17.64 1.36 -1.91
CA ARG A 243 18.94 0.85 -2.38
C ARG A 243 19.96 0.79 -1.25
N ARG A 244 20.04 1.84 -0.43
CA ARG A 244 20.94 1.91 0.75
C ARG A 244 20.59 0.83 1.78
N ILE A 245 19.30 0.66 2.11
CA ILE A 245 18.83 -0.41 3.03
C ILE A 245 19.23 -1.80 2.54
N ARG A 246 18.94 -2.14 1.27
CA ARG A 246 19.27 -3.46 0.72
C ARG A 246 20.78 -3.71 0.74
N SER A 247 21.59 -2.70 0.43
CA SER A 247 23.06 -2.79 0.51
C SER A 247 23.52 -3.10 1.94
N THR A 248 23.04 -2.34 2.92
CA THR A 248 23.40 -2.53 4.34
C THR A 248 23.02 -3.91 4.85
N VAL A 249 21.80 -4.37 4.57
CA VAL A 249 21.33 -5.67 5.04
C VAL A 249 22.07 -6.81 4.33
N LYS A 250 22.37 -6.67 3.04
CA LYS A 250 23.15 -7.65 2.27
C LYS A 250 24.56 -7.80 2.83
N GLU A 251 25.22 -6.68 3.15
CA GLU A 251 26.53 -6.69 3.79
C GLU A 251 26.48 -7.35 5.18
N ALA A 252 25.53 -6.94 6.01
CA ALA A 252 25.37 -7.45 7.38
C ALA A 252 25.07 -8.95 7.43
N LEU A 253 24.38 -9.51 6.44
CA LEU A 253 24.00 -10.93 6.37
C LEU A 253 24.94 -11.80 5.53
N SER A 254 26.00 -11.23 4.95
CA SER A 254 26.93 -11.94 4.06
C SER A 254 27.53 -13.20 4.71
N ASN A 255 27.93 -13.11 5.99
CA ASN A 255 28.45 -14.24 6.77
C ASN A 255 27.40 -15.31 7.09
N ALA A 256 26.11 -15.01 6.93
CA ALA A 256 25.02 -15.99 7.04
C ALA A 256 24.65 -16.63 5.69
N GLY A 257 25.45 -16.38 4.64
CA GLY A 257 25.25 -16.94 3.30
C GLY A 257 24.17 -16.23 2.49
N VAL A 258 23.75 -15.02 2.87
CA VAL A 258 22.79 -14.24 2.08
C VAL A 258 23.50 -13.61 0.89
N THR A 259 22.99 -13.87 -0.31
CA THR A 259 23.49 -13.33 -1.58
C THR A 259 22.58 -12.27 -2.15
N GLU A 260 21.28 -12.30 -1.84
CA GLU A 260 20.31 -11.31 -2.33
C GLU A 260 19.39 -10.82 -1.22
N VAL A 261 19.03 -9.54 -1.29
CA VAL A 261 18.11 -8.88 -0.36
C VAL A 261 17.06 -8.12 -1.14
N GLU A 262 15.80 -8.35 -0.79
CA GLU A 262 14.68 -7.50 -1.20
C GLU A 262 14.16 -6.65 -0.03
N LEU A 263 13.45 -5.58 -0.35
CA LEU A 263 12.78 -4.71 0.60
C LEU A 263 11.26 -4.92 0.51
N ALA A 264 10.64 -5.24 1.64
CA ALA A 264 9.19 -5.14 1.84
C ALA A 264 8.91 -3.85 2.62
N ALA A 265 8.44 -2.82 1.92
CA ALA A 265 8.06 -1.55 2.52
C ALA A 265 6.61 -1.60 3.05
N ILE A 266 6.19 -0.57 3.79
CA ILE A 266 4.80 -0.40 4.27
C ILE A 266 4.28 -1.66 5.00
N SER A 267 5.16 -2.31 5.75
CA SER A 267 4.90 -3.62 6.37
C SER A 267 4.86 -3.50 7.89
N ASN A 268 4.00 -4.31 8.53
CA ASN A 268 3.72 -4.38 9.97
C ASN A 268 3.09 -3.13 10.62
N ALA A 269 3.41 -1.94 10.13
CA ALA A 269 2.86 -0.65 10.55
C ALA A 269 2.96 0.37 9.41
N TYR A 270 2.44 1.59 9.62
CA TYR A 270 2.58 2.70 8.69
C TYR A 270 3.03 3.97 9.41
N VAL A 271 4.04 4.65 8.85
CA VAL A 271 4.54 5.92 9.37
C VAL A 271 5.14 6.78 8.25
N GLN A 272 4.32 7.10 7.26
CA GLN A 272 4.69 8.03 6.19
C GLN A 272 5.99 7.61 5.48
N TYR A 273 6.81 8.58 5.06
CA TYR A 273 7.91 8.37 4.13
C TYR A 273 9.26 8.18 4.83
N MET A 274 10.20 7.61 4.08
CA MET A 274 11.61 7.57 4.42
C MET A 274 12.45 7.95 3.21
N THR A 275 13.05 9.13 3.29
CA THR A 275 14.02 9.64 2.32
C THR A 275 15.45 9.39 2.75
N THR A 276 16.39 9.57 1.83
CA THR A 276 17.80 9.83 2.19
C THR A 276 17.94 11.17 2.92
N LYS A 277 19.07 11.40 3.59
CA LYS A 277 19.36 12.71 4.22
C LYS A 277 19.44 13.81 3.16
N GLU A 278 19.96 13.47 1.99
CA GLU A 278 20.11 14.39 0.87
C GLU A 278 18.75 14.81 0.30
N GLU A 279 17.85 13.85 0.05
CA GLU A 279 16.45 14.10 -0.34
C GLU A 279 15.69 14.85 0.76
N TYR A 280 15.91 14.50 2.04
CA TYR A 280 15.28 15.20 3.17
C TYR A 280 15.59 16.69 3.13
N LEU A 281 16.83 17.08 2.80
CA LEU A 281 17.24 18.48 2.82
C LEU A 281 16.58 19.32 1.72
N VAL A 282 16.03 18.69 0.68
CA VAL A 282 15.25 19.38 -0.37
C VAL A 282 13.85 19.75 0.13
N GLN A 283 13.27 18.92 1.01
CA GLN A 283 11.92 19.09 1.56
C GLN A 283 10.81 19.10 0.48
N ASP A 284 10.91 18.24 -0.51
CA ASP A 284 9.74 17.82 -1.30
C ASP A 284 8.75 17.01 -0.43
N TYR A 285 7.67 16.49 -1.01
CA TYR A 285 6.60 15.84 -0.24
C TYR A 285 7.12 14.72 0.68
N GLU A 286 7.98 13.84 0.18
CA GLU A 286 8.56 12.71 0.90
C GLU A 286 9.51 13.19 2.01
N GLY A 287 10.27 14.25 1.74
CA GLY A 287 11.19 14.87 2.70
C GLY A 287 10.44 15.53 3.85
N ALA A 288 9.34 16.23 3.55
CA ALA A 288 8.43 16.80 4.54
C ALA A 288 7.73 15.71 5.36
N SER A 289 7.44 14.57 4.74
CA SER A 289 6.80 13.40 5.32
C SER A 289 7.75 12.38 5.97
N THR A 290 9.06 12.65 5.99
CA THR A 290 10.06 11.90 6.75
C THR A 290 10.08 12.37 8.21
N LEU A 291 9.33 11.69 9.06
CA LEU A 291 8.91 12.20 10.38
C LEU A 291 10.03 12.37 11.39
N PHE A 292 11.00 11.45 11.45
CA PHE A 292 11.96 11.36 12.56
C PHE A 292 13.26 12.12 12.30
N GLY A 293 13.22 13.11 11.40
CA GLY A 293 14.35 13.98 11.09
C GLY A 293 15.29 13.43 9.99
N PRO A 294 16.36 14.17 9.66
CA PRO A 294 17.27 13.85 8.56
C PRO A 294 18.04 12.53 8.74
N ASN A 295 18.08 12.02 9.97
CA ASN A 295 18.82 10.81 10.34
C ASN A 295 17.94 9.54 10.35
N GLN A 296 16.67 9.64 9.96
CA GLN A 296 15.71 8.51 10.00
C GLN A 296 16.21 7.28 9.24
N LEU A 297 16.70 7.45 8.01
CA LEU A 297 17.24 6.34 7.22
C LEU A 297 18.45 5.68 7.88
N ALA A 298 19.39 6.48 8.40
CA ALA A 298 20.59 5.97 9.06
C ALA A 298 20.22 5.13 10.30
N ALA A 299 19.25 5.60 11.08
CA ALA A 299 18.73 4.85 12.24
C ALA A 299 18.11 3.52 11.81
N VAL A 300 17.29 3.49 10.75
CA VAL A 300 16.72 2.23 10.26
C VAL A 300 17.78 1.28 9.73
N GLN A 301 18.80 1.77 9.02
CA GLN A 301 19.93 0.94 8.56
C GLN A 301 20.72 0.34 9.72
N GLN A 302 20.97 1.12 10.77
CA GLN A 302 21.63 0.65 12.00
C GLN A 302 20.80 -0.42 12.70
N GLU A 303 19.50 -0.19 12.89
CA GLU A 303 18.62 -1.12 13.58
C GLU A 303 18.39 -2.42 12.80
N LEU A 304 18.30 -2.35 11.47
CA LEU A 304 18.30 -3.55 10.62
C LEU A 304 19.63 -4.31 10.73
N SER A 305 20.77 -3.62 10.78
CA SER A 305 22.08 -4.26 11.00
C SER A 305 22.17 -4.94 12.36
N ARG A 306 21.60 -4.33 13.41
CA ARG A 306 21.49 -4.93 14.75
C ARG A 306 20.65 -6.20 14.74
N VAL A 307 19.50 -6.20 14.05
CA VAL A 307 18.69 -7.41 13.87
C VAL A 307 19.47 -8.48 13.08
N ALA A 308 20.15 -8.09 12.00
CA ALA A 308 20.95 -8.98 11.16
C ALA A 308 22.07 -9.67 11.95
N ALA A 309 22.77 -8.94 12.84
CA ALA A 309 23.83 -9.50 13.68
C ALA A 309 23.35 -10.72 14.49
N SER A 310 22.13 -10.66 15.01
CA SER A 310 21.54 -11.79 15.74
C SER A 310 21.13 -12.97 14.85
N ILE A 311 20.91 -12.75 13.55
CA ILE A 311 20.67 -13.83 12.57
C ILE A 311 22.00 -14.50 12.20
N VAL A 312 23.06 -13.72 12.04
CA VAL A 312 24.41 -14.22 11.73
C VAL A 312 24.96 -15.04 12.91
N ASP A 313 24.81 -14.54 14.13
CA ASP A 313 25.26 -15.20 15.35
C ASP A 313 24.09 -15.39 16.33
N PRO A 314 23.57 -16.62 16.49
CA PRO A 314 22.50 -16.92 17.44
C PRO A 314 22.84 -16.62 18.91
N SER A 315 24.14 -16.49 19.26
CA SER A 315 24.57 -16.11 20.61
C SER A 315 24.37 -14.62 20.90
N VAL A 316 24.26 -13.79 19.86
CA VAL A 316 23.89 -12.37 19.98
C VAL A 316 22.38 -12.31 20.23
N ALA A 317 22.01 -12.07 21.47
CA ALA A 317 20.61 -11.87 21.86
C ALA A 317 20.03 -10.64 21.15
N LEU A 318 18.84 -10.78 20.58
CA LEU A 318 18.08 -9.65 20.06
C LEU A 318 17.12 -9.17 21.13
N ASP A 319 17.32 -7.95 21.62
CA ASP A 319 16.30 -7.27 22.40
C ASP A 319 15.08 -6.99 21.51
N VAL A 320 13.89 -7.36 22.00
CA VAL A 320 12.61 -7.14 21.33
C VAL A 320 12.24 -5.66 21.37
N GLY A 321 12.80 -4.88 22.31
CA GLY A 321 12.57 -3.45 22.42
C GLY A 321 11.23 -3.09 23.08
N PRO A 322 10.84 -1.80 23.06
CA PRO A 322 9.68 -1.31 23.80
C PRO A 322 8.36 -1.78 23.18
N THR A 323 7.33 -1.97 24.02
CA THR A 323 5.99 -2.37 23.58
C THR A 323 5.30 -1.23 22.80
N PRO A 324 4.80 -1.47 21.57
CA PRO A 324 4.01 -0.47 20.84
C PRO A 324 2.76 -0.02 21.60
N LEU A 325 2.41 1.25 21.44
CA LEU A 325 1.22 1.84 22.06
C LEU A 325 -0.04 1.06 21.69
N GLN A 326 -0.74 0.52 22.69
CA GLN A 326 -2.05 -0.08 22.53
C GLN A 326 -3.12 0.99 22.80
N ILE A 327 -3.98 1.22 21.81
CA ILE A 327 -5.05 2.21 21.91
C ILE A 327 -6.37 1.48 22.10
N ASP A 328 -7.05 1.77 23.20
CA ASP A 328 -8.42 1.34 23.40
C ASP A 328 -9.32 2.10 22.43
N ARG A 329 -9.83 1.41 21.41
CA ARG A 329 -10.66 1.99 20.37
C ARG A 329 -11.99 2.54 20.92
N ASP A 330 -12.51 1.95 21.98
CA ASP A 330 -13.77 2.40 22.61
C ASP A 330 -13.59 3.72 23.35
N SER A 331 -12.35 4.07 23.71
CA SER A 331 -12.00 5.36 24.33
C SER A 331 -11.85 6.51 23.32
N LEU A 332 -11.84 6.21 22.02
CA LEU A 332 -11.65 7.21 20.97
C LEU A 332 -12.96 7.89 20.57
N VAL A 333 -12.89 9.19 20.27
CA VAL A 333 -14.02 9.92 19.71
C VAL A 333 -14.26 9.43 18.28
N THR A 334 -15.39 8.78 18.04
CA THR A 334 -15.82 8.38 16.70
C THR A 334 -16.78 9.41 16.12
N PHE A 335 -16.47 9.92 14.92
CA PHE A 335 -17.38 10.75 14.12
C PHE A 335 -18.20 9.91 13.13
N GLN A 336 -18.02 8.59 13.11
CA GLN A 336 -18.88 7.70 12.34
C GLN A 336 -20.21 7.58 13.08
N THR A 337 -21.29 7.96 12.41
CA THR A 337 -22.65 7.77 12.94
C THR A 337 -22.95 6.28 13.08
N GLY A 338 -23.42 5.85 14.25
CA GLY A 338 -23.88 4.47 14.46
C GLY A 338 -25.01 4.08 13.48
N VAL A 339 -25.12 2.79 13.17
CA VAL A 339 -26.22 2.28 12.34
C VAL A 339 -27.51 2.32 13.17
N VAL A 340 -28.41 3.27 12.84
CA VAL A 340 -29.63 3.55 13.63
C VAL A 340 -30.74 2.53 13.38
N VAL A 341 -30.72 1.80 12.26
CA VAL A 341 -31.73 0.80 11.89
C VAL A 341 -31.07 -0.36 11.15
N ASP A 342 -31.20 -1.57 11.71
CA ASP A 342 -30.77 -2.84 11.12
C ASP A 342 -31.99 -3.72 10.81
N THR A 343 -32.69 -3.34 9.74
CA THR A 343 -33.70 -4.21 9.11
C THR A 343 -33.36 -4.21 7.64
N ALA A 344 -33.21 -5.38 7.04
CA ALA A 344 -32.87 -5.51 5.62
C ALA A 344 -34.13 -5.78 4.78
N PRO A 345 -34.82 -4.75 4.26
CA PRO A 345 -35.55 -4.86 3.01
C PRO A 345 -34.61 -4.51 1.83
N SER A 346 -35.13 -4.64 0.60
CA SER A 346 -34.39 -4.44 -0.66
C SER A 346 -33.43 -3.24 -0.64
N GLY A 347 -32.12 -3.52 -0.64
CA GLY A 347 -31.06 -2.53 -0.82
C GLY A 347 -30.50 -1.98 0.47
N ALA A 348 -29.92 -2.85 1.30
CA ALA A 348 -29.24 -2.45 2.52
C ALA A 348 -27.86 -1.82 2.24
N HIS A 349 -27.34 -1.09 3.22
CA HIS A 349 -25.99 -0.54 3.15
C HIS A 349 -24.96 -1.68 3.19
N PRO A 350 -23.94 -1.71 2.31
CA PRO A 350 -22.93 -2.78 2.28
C PRO A 350 -22.11 -2.93 3.57
N LYS A 351 -22.19 -1.97 4.50
CA LYS A 351 -21.51 -2.01 5.80
C LYS A 351 -22.20 -2.90 6.83
N ASN A 352 -23.49 -3.23 6.66
CA ASN A 352 -24.25 -3.94 7.69
C ASN A 352 -23.73 -5.37 7.95
N ALA A 353 -23.18 -6.03 6.93
CA ALA A 353 -22.84 -7.45 6.99
C ALA A 353 -21.59 -7.81 6.17
N LEU A 354 -20.63 -6.89 6.04
CA LEU A 354 -19.43 -7.09 5.21
C LEU A 354 -18.68 -8.41 5.52
N THR A 355 -18.64 -8.83 6.79
CA THR A 355 -17.96 -10.06 7.22
C THR A 355 -18.74 -11.35 6.93
N LEU A 356 -19.99 -11.25 6.48
CA LEU A 356 -20.88 -12.38 6.20
C LEU A 356 -21.08 -12.60 4.70
N VAL A 357 -20.49 -11.75 3.85
CA VAL A 357 -20.67 -11.77 2.39
C VAL A 357 -19.34 -12.12 1.73
N THR A 358 -19.35 -13.13 0.87
CA THR A 358 -18.18 -13.54 0.05
C THR A 358 -18.12 -12.82 -1.30
N SER A 359 -19.27 -12.34 -1.78
CA SER A 359 -19.42 -11.50 -2.97
C SER A 359 -20.75 -10.73 -2.86
N PHE A 360 -20.72 -9.43 -3.17
CA PHE A 360 -21.90 -8.58 -3.25
C PHE A 360 -22.74 -8.85 -4.48
N CYS A 361 -22.17 -9.45 -5.53
CA CYS A 361 -22.90 -9.84 -6.72
C CYS A 361 -22.16 -10.86 -7.60
N ASP A 362 -22.90 -11.86 -8.09
CA ASP A 362 -22.37 -12.95 -8.91
C ASP A 362 -23.04 -12.97 -10.29
N VAL A 363 -22.25 -13.30 -11.31
CA VAL A 363 -22.71 -13.64 -12.66
C VAL A 363 -22.69 -15.15 -12.80
N GLU A 364 -23.81 -15.73 -13.22
CA GLU A 364 -23.99 -17.17 -13.41
C GLU A 364 -24.21 -17.52 -14.88
N LYS A 365 -23.72 -18.68 -15.31
CA LYS A 365 -23.96 -19.26 -16.63
C LYS A 365 -24.76 -20.56 -16.50
N LEU A 366 -25.73 -20.74 -17.38
CA LEU A 366 -26.51 -21.95 -17.55
C LEU A 366 -25.66 -23.02 -18.25
N ASP A 367 -25.66 -24.23 -17.71
CA ASP A 367 -24.99 -25.38 -18.28
C ASP A 367 -25.50 -25.68 -19.69
N SER A 368 -24.66 -26.33 -20.51
CA SER A 368 -24.99 -26.68 -21.90
C SER A 368 -26.21 -27.58 -22.04
N ASP A 369 -26.56 -28.32 -21.00
CA ASP A 369 -27.76 -29.18 -20.94
C ASP A 369 -29.02 -28.46 -20.44
N GLY A 370 -28.88 -27.18 -20.04
CA GLY A 370 -29.97 -26.34 -19.54
C GLY A 370 -30.44 -26.65 -18.12
N THR A 371 -29.70 -27.44 -17.34
CA THR A 371 -30.20 -27.98 -16.06
C THR A 371 -29.79 -27.18 -14.82
N ALA A 372 -28.62 -26.55 -14.81
CA ALA A 372 -28.12 -25.81 -13.67
C ALA A 372 -27.37 -24.54 -14.07
N PHE A 373 -27.26 -23.61 -13.12
CA PHE A 373 -26.45 -22.40 -13.24
C PHE A 373 -25.21 -22.53 -12.36
N HIS A 374 -24.06 -22.09 -12.85
CA HIS A 374 -22.82 -22.00 -12.09
C HIS A 374 -22.25 -20.59 -12.16
N THR A 375 -21.65 -20.12 -11.06
CA THR A 375 -20.99 -18.81 -11.02
C THR A 375 -19.78 -18.79 -11.96
N VAL A 376 -19.73 -17.77 -12.82
CA VAL A 376 -18.62 -17.52 -13.76
C VAL A 376 -17.86 -16.24 -13.45
N MET A 377 -18.47 -15.29 -12.71
CA MET A 377 -17.79 -14.10 -12.21
C MET A 377 -18.41 -13.66 -10.87
N THR A 378 -17.62 -12.97 -10.08
CA THR A 378 -18.00 -12.34 -8.80
C THR A 378 -17.52 -10.89 -8.78
N ASP A 379 -17.87 -10.12 -7.75
CA ASP A 379 -17.40 -8.75 -7.56
C ASP A 379 -15.89 -8.61 -7.29
N ALA A 380 -15.17 -9.73 -7.14
CA ALA A 380 -13.72 -9.78 -7.11
C ALA A 380 -13.08 -9.76 -8.52
N HIS A 381 -13.86 -10.08 -9.57
CA HIS A 381 -13.34 -10.07 -10.93
C HIS A 381 -13.25 -8.63 -11.44
N TRP A 382 -12.11 -8.26 -12.03
CA TRP A 382 -11.85 -6.90 -12.52
C TRP A 382 -12.90 -6.40 -13.52
N ASP A 383 -13.48 -7.33 -14.29
CA ASP A 383 -14.49 -7.02 -15.29
C ASP A 383 -15.83 -6.59 -14.69
N LEU A 384 -16.13 -6.93 -13.42
CA LEU A 384 -17.42 -6.64 -12.77
C LEU A 384 -17.31 -5.47 -11.76
N ARG A 385 -18.18 -4.47 -11.90
CA ARG A 385 -18.24 -3.32 -10.97
C ARG A 385 -19.55 -3.31 -10.19
N TYR A 386 -19.43 -3.26 -8.86
CA TYR A 386 -20.57 -3.07 -7.95
C TYR A 386 -20.66 -1.62 -7.45
N HIS A 387 -21.71 -0.92 -7.85
CA HIS A 387 -21.99 0.45 -7.40
C HIS A 387 -23.11 0.49 -6.37
N TRP A 388 -22.85 1.09 -5.21
CA TRP A 388 -23.87 1.40 -4.22
C TRP A 388 -24.10 2.90 -4.10
N LYS A 389 -25.37 3.31 -4.05
CA LYS A 389 -25.76 4.72 -3.90
C LYS A 389 -26.92 4.86 -2.92
N ARG A 390 -26.82 5.87 -2.05
CA ARG A 390 -27.88 6.21 -1.11
C ARG A 390 -29.00 6.97 -1.82
N TYR A 391 -30.23 6.48 -1.73
CA TYR A 391 -31.44 7.21 -2.14
C TYR A 391 -32.30 7.54 -0.92
N GLY A 392 -32.63 8.83 -0.78
CA GLY A 392 -33.40 9.35 0.35
C GLY A 392 -32.63 9.35 1.68
N VAL A 393 -33.36 9.64 2.77
CA VAL A 393 -32.78 9.80 4.11
C VAL A 393 -32.49 8.45 4.80
N ALA A 394 -33.28 7.42 4.50
CA ALA A 394 -33.23 6.11 5.17
C ALA A 394 -33.18 4.89 4.21
N GLY A 395 -32.76 5.06 2.95
CA GLY A 395 -32.50 3.94 2.03
C GLY A 395 -33.75 3.34 1.39
N LYS A 396 -34.35 4.03 0.41
CA LYS A 396 -35.23 3.37 -0.57
C LYS A 396 -34.56 3.43 -1.93
N THR A 397 -33.88 2.36 -2.30
CA THR A 397 -33.27 2.18 -3.62
C THR A 397 -34.33 1.69 -4.61
N TYR A 398 -34.38 2.31 -5.78
CA TYR A 398 -35.11 1.80 -6.94
C TYR A 398 -34.13 1.02 -7.83
N TRP A 399 -34.64 -0.06 -8.44
CA TRP A 399 -33.93 -0.86 -9.44
C TRP A 399 -34.16 -0.29 -10.84
N ASP A 400 -33.12 -0.31 -11.66
CA ASP A 400 -33.26 -0.44 -13.11
C ASP A 400 -32.59 -1.76 -13.53
N THR A 401 -33.39 -2.74 -13.94
CA THR A 401 -32.90 -4.04 -14.42
C THR A 401 -32.50 -4.01 -15.90
N ASP A 402 -32.75 -2.92 -16.62
CA ASP A 402 -32.52 -2.85 -18.06
C ASP A 402 -31.05 -2.62 -18.40
N SER A 403 -30.29 -2.08 -17.46
CA SER A 403 -28.88 -1.79 -17.66
C SER A 403 -28.05 -3.09 -17.73
N VAL A 404 -28.28 -4.09 -16.85
CA VAL A 404 -27.50 -5.37 -16.87
C VAL A 404 -27.78 -6.20 -18.09
N ARG A 405 -28.99 -6.13 -18.63
CA ARG A 405 -29.35 -6.82 -19.86
C ARG A 405 -28.66 -6.22 -21.09
N GLY A 406 -28.47 -4.90 -21.11
CA GLY A 406 -27.90 -4.18 -22.25
C GLY A 406 -26.42 -4.45 -22.53
N TYR A 407 -25.60 -4.81 -21.53
CA TYR A 407 -24.17 -5.05 -21.74
C TYR A 407 -23.86 -6.47 -22.23
N PHE A 408 -24.62 -7.48 -21.75
CA PHE A 408 -24.48 -8.84 -22.26
C PHE A 408 -25.03 -8.98 -23.69
N GLU A 409 -25.97 -8.16 -24.14
CA GLU A 409 -26.46 -8.16 -25.54
C GLU A 409 -25.37 -7.79 -26.57
N HIS A 410 -24.30 -7.11 -26.17
CA HIS A 410 -23.17 -6.79 -27.05
C HIS A 410 -22.14 -7.94 -27.20
N LEU A 411 -22.32 -9.02 -26.43
CA LEU A 411 -21.47 -10.20 -26.41
C LEU A 411 -22.10 -11.33 -27.22
N HIS A 412 -21.68 -11.46 -28.48
CA HIS A 412 -21.95 -12.57 -29.42
C HIS A 412 -23.35 -13.21 -29.31
N GLY A 413 -24.19 -12.95 -30.33
CA GLY A 413 -25.62 -13.25 -30.42
C GLY A 413 -26.15 -14.69 -30.22
N ASP A 414 -25.45 -15.57 -29.51
CA ASP A 414 -25.95 -16.86 -29.02
C ASP A 414 -25.61 -17.14 -27.53
N ILE A 415 -24.71 -16.37 -26.88
CA ILE A 415 -24.24 -16.64 -25.49
C ILE A 415 -25.13 -15.96 -24.42
N VAL A 416 -25.76 -14.84 -24.78
CA VAL A 416 -26.54 -13.95 -23.90
C VAL A 416 -27.72 -14.64 -23.21
N ASN A 417 -28.33 -15.64 -23.86
CA ASN A 417 -29.48 -16.36 -23.31
C ASN A 417 -29.11 -17.33 -22.18
N SER A 418 -27.82 -17.61 -21.97
CA SER A 418 -27.33 -18.53 -20.94
C SER A 418 -26.79 -17.83 -19.68
N LEU A 419 -26.55 -16.51 -19.72
CA LEU A 419 -25.98 -15.77 -18.59
C LEU A 419 -27.08 -15.04 -17.80
N ARG A 420 -26.92 -15.00 -16.48
CA ARG A 420 -27.79 -14.20 -15.60
C ARG A 420 -27.01 -13.64 -14.42
N VAL A 421 -27.58 -12.62 -13.79
CA VAL A 421 -27.18 -12.18 -12.46
C VAL A 421 -27.82 -13.10 -11.43
N ALA A 422 -27.02 -13.63 -10.49
CA ALA A 422 -27.50 -14.52 -9.44
C ALA A 422 -28.56 -13.80 -8.57
N PRO A 423 -29.84 -14.22 -8.60
CA PRO A 423 -30.92 -13.50 -7.92
C PRO A 423 -30.80 -13.49 -6.38
N GLN A 424 -29.99 -14.41 -5.83
CA GLN A 424 -29.84 -14.64 -4.39
C GLN A 424 -28.55 -14.02 -3.82
N HIS A 425 -27.55 -13.75 -4.67
CA HIS A 425 -26.23 -13.25 -4.24
C HIS A 425 -26.06 -11.75 -4.47
N CYS A 426 -26.80 -11.15 -5.41
CA CYS A 426 -26.72 -9.71 -5.61
C CYS A 426 -27.55 -8.95 -4.58
N LEU A 427 -26.88 -8.25 -3.66
CA LEU A 427 -27.54 -7.40 -2.67
C LEU A 427 -28.39 -6.34 -3.39
N ARG A 428 -29.69 -6.33 -3.11
CA ARG A 428 -30.70 -5.61 -3.92
C ARG A 428 -30.66 -4.08 -3.82
N GLY A 429 -29.57 -3.41 -4.19
CA GLY A 429 -29.42 -1.96 -4.15
C GLY A 429 -28.35 -1.39 -5.10
N ALA A 430 -27.96 -2.15 -6.12
CA ALA A 430 -27.07 -1.68 -7.17
C ALA A 430 -27.83 -0.79 -8.17
N GLU A 431 -27.24 0.34 -8.58
CA GLU A 431 -27.79 1.19 -9.65
C GLU A 431 -27.57 0.51 -11.02
N TYR A 432 -26.42 -0.17 -11.20
CA TYR A 432 -26.07 -0.96 -12.38
C TYR A 432 -24.84 -1.87 -12.12
N LEU A 433 -24.65 -2.94 -12.91
CA LEU A 433 -23.42 -3.73 -13.03
C LEU A 433 -22.78 -3.46 -14.39
N GLU A 434 -21.57 -2.93 -14.40
CA GLU A 434 -20.83 -2.70 -15.65
C GLU A 434 -19.82 -3.84 -15.87
N ALA A 435 -19.97 -4.56 -16.99
CA ALA A 435 -18.95 -5.46 -17.54
C ALA A 435 -18.11 -4.65 -18.54
N ILE A 436 -16.77 -4.69 -18.56
CA ILE A 436 -16.00 -3.79 -19.46
C ILE A 436 -15.26 -4.50 -20.60
N ARG A 437 -15.17 -5.84 -20.59
CA ARG A 437 -14.55 -6.60 -21.67
C ARG A 437 -15.45 -7.68 -22.23
N PRO A 438 -15.30 -8.02 -23.53
CA PRO A 438 -15.81 -9.29 -24.02
C PRO A 438 -15.24 -10.41 -23.15
N ALA A 439 -16.08 -11.34 -22.67
CA ALA A 439 -15.60 -12.63 -22.22
C ALA A 439 -14.62 -13.15 -23.29
N ARG A 440 -13.34 -13.30 -22.91
CA ARG A 440 -12.28 -13.65 -23.87
C ARG A 440 -12.75 -14.83 -24.71
N SER A 441 -12.55 -14.78 -26.02
CA SER A 441 -12.84 -15.87 -26.95
C SER A 441 -12.03 -17.15 -26.71
N GLU A 442 -11.23 -17.18 -25.64
CA GLU A 442 -10.29 -18.22 -25.26
C GLU A 442 -10.65 -18.90 -23.93
N TRP A 443 -11.95 -18.91 -23.56
CA TRP A 443 -12.48 -20.06 -22.81
C TRP A 443 -12.38 -21.29 -23.73
N SER A 444 -11.16 -21.82 -23.87
CA SER A 444 -10.90 -23.13 -24.44
C SER A 444 -11.36 -24.16 -23.41
N PHE A 445 -12.63 -24.54 -23.55
CA PHE A 445 -13.22 -25.71 -22.89
C PHE A 445 -12.63 -27.01 -23.48
#